data_AF-A0A9W8ALS1-F1
#
_entry.id   AF-A0A9W8ALS1-F1
#
_cell.length_a   1.000
_cell.length_b   1.000
_cell.length_c   1.000
_cell.angle_alpha   90.00
_cell.angle_beta   90.00
_cell.angle_gamma   90.00
#
_symmetry.space_group_name_H-M   'P 1'
#
loop_
_entity.id
_entity.type
_entity.pdbx_description
1 polymer ?
#
loop_
_entity_poly.entity_id
_entity_poly.type
_entity_poly.pdbx_seq_one_letter_code
_entity_poly.pdbx_strand_id
1 'polypeptide(L)'
;MAESPRKKLTLLLQWFRTQEVWWDTNAVDIVYYHDPDQPPLLASTSGEDFAPTQASPAGGALPADHHYDLVSGRNGMAVVALRDLAVDEVVVRIPKSAVLSSKNCAVANVLEDEEVEGRFALTVAIMFEMAQGTASPWYGYLQSLPAYVPTPLVWHPTEIAWLKGTDLATDLVQVRQDLEEVYNTALLPLVQKHSDIFQPNEFYSLERFMWATILVNSRAFQVDNYHGDAMVPFADIFNHLTGGEHVHLEGNGEVCDVCGEYGGCNHTMEDDSDSSSGESMDEGEEETMDYHWHISGGTISNDSSSSDPNEVPSLAMMEAEDVDAEEMEESASETASFESVDEDAMDMCIVKPVRAHREVFNIYG
;
A
#
# COMPACT_ATOMS: atom_id res chain seq x y z
N MET A 1 22.18 17.59 0.18
CA MET A 1 22.59 16.68 -0.90
C MET A 1 21.69 15.47 -0.79
N ALA A 2 21.05 15.03 -1.87
CA ALA A 2 20.25 13.80 -1.84
C ALA A 2 21.16 12.64 -1.39
N GLU A 3 20.68 11.83 -0.45
CA GLU A 3 21.41 10.64 -0.03
C GLU A 3 21.59 9.69 -1.21
N SER A 4 22.75 9.03 -1.30
CA SER A 4 22.98 8.08 -2.39
C SER A 4 21.96 6.93 -2.31
N PRO A 5 21.52 6.37 -3.44
CA PRO A 5 20.63 5.20 -3.47
C PRO A 5 21.08 4.06 -2.55
N ARG A 6 22.40 3.80 -2.52
CA ARG A 6 23.00 2.81 -1.63
C ARG A 6 22.76 3.13 -0.16
N LYS A 7 22.90 4.39 0.26
CA LYS A 7 22.67 4.80 1.65
C LYS A 7 21.21 4.63 2.05
N LYS A 8 20.27 5.02 1.17
CA LYS A 8 18.82 4.83 1.39
C LYS A 8 18.47 3.36 1.58
N LEU A 9 18.99 2.49 0.69
CA LEU A 9 18.78 1.05 0.79
C LEU A 9 19.37 0.49 2.09
N THR A 10 20.58 0.89 2.48
CA THR A 10 21.18 0.47 3.75
C THR A 10 20.34 0.90 4.96
N LEU A 11 19.82 2.13 4.98
CA LEU A 11 18.95 2.62 6.05
C LEU A 11 17.65 1.82 6.14
N LEU A 12 17.03 1.52 5.00
CA LEU A 12 15.81 0.70 4.94
C LEU A 12 16.05 -0.71 5.48
N LEU A 13 17.12 -1.38 5.04
CA LEU A 13 17.44 -2.74 5.47
C LEU A 13 17.78 -2.81 6.96
N GLN A 14 18.49 -1.79 7.49
CA GLN A 14 18.72 -1.68 8.93
C GLN A 14 17.41 -1.50 9.68
N TRP A 15 16.52 -0.68 9.15
CA TRP A 15 15.21 -0.41 9.74
C TRP A 15 14.32 -1.66 9.78
N PHE A 16 14.26 -2.46 8.71
CA PHE A 16 13.52 -3.73 8.70
C PHE A 16 13.95 -4.65 9.84
N ARG A 17 15.26 -4.77 10.10
CA ARG A 17 15.75 -5.59 11.23
C ARG A 17 15.29 -5.05 12.58
N THR A 18 15.25 -3.73 12.76
CA THR A 18 14.80 -3.13 14.02
C THR A 18 13.30 -3.28 14.26
N GLN A 19 12.52 -3.43 13.19
CA GLN A 19 11.07 -3.60 13.23
C GLN A 19 10.64 -5.06 13.02
N GLU A 20 11.58 -6.00 13.07
CA GLU A 20 11.33 -7.43 12.93
C GLU A 20 10.61 -7.82 11.62
N VAL A 21 10.76 -6.99 10.57
CA VAL A 21 10.31 -7.34 9.21
C VAL A 21 11.23 -8.42 8.67
N TRP A 22 10.67 -9.60 8.44
CA TRP A 22 11.37 -10.77 7.93
C TRP A 22 11.12 -10.93 6.43
N TRP A 23 12.12 -11.42 5.69
CA TRP A 23 11.94 -11.89 4.32
C TRP A 23 12.90 -13.05 4.05
N ASP A 24 12.52 -13.97 3.17
CA ASP A 24 13.39 -15.07 2.76
C ASP A 24 14.47 -14.56 1.80
N THR A 25 15.65 -14.27 2.35
CA THR A 25 16.83 -13.81 1.60
C THR A 25 17.37 -14.83 0.58
N ASN A 26 16.87 -16.07 0.58
CA ASN A 26 17.18 -17.06 -0.46
C ASN A 26 16.09 -17.16 -1.54
N ALA A 27 14.89 -16.65 -1.26
CA ALA A 27 13.78 -16.61 -2.20
C ALA A 27 13.75 -15.30 -2.99
N VAL A 28 13.92 -14.16 -2.31
CA VAL A 28 13.75 -12.83 -2.91
C VAL A 28 14.85 -11.85 -2.48
N ASP A 29 15.16 -10.87 -3.34
CA ASP A 29 16.05 -9.75 -3.02
C ASP A 29 15.45 -8.42 -3.46
N ILE A 30 15.80 -7.35 -2.74
CA ILE A 30 15.44 -5.97 -3.12
C ILE A 30 16.51 -5.43 -4.07
N VAL A 31 16.04 -4.91 -5.19
CA VAL A 31 16.87 -4.35 -6.25
C VAL A 31 16.56 -2.87 -6.42
N TYR A 32 17.58 -2.02 -6.44
CA TYR A 32 17.44 -0.60 -6.71
C TYR A 32 18.02 -0.24 -8.09
N TYR A 33 17.19 0.34 -8.94
CA TYR A 33 17.55 0.89 -10.25
C TYR A 33 17.70 2.41 -10.17
N HIS A 34 18.86 2.92 -10.56
CA HIS A 34 19.18 4.36 -10.50
C HIS A 34 19.65 4.95 -11.84
N ASP A 35 20.17 4.12 -12.74
CA ASP A 35 20.68 4.50 -14.05
C ASP A 35 20.56 3.30 -15.00
N PRO A 36 19.87 3.42 -16.15
CA PRO A 36 19.78 2.32 -17.13
C PRO A 36 21.15 1.83 -17.64
N ASP A 37 22.20 2.66 -17.55
CA ASP A 37 23.55 2.33 -18.00
C ASP A 37 24.43 1.71 -16.89
N GLN A 38 23.94 1.58 -15.65
CA GLN A 38 24.67 0.98 -14.53
C GLN A 38 23.98 -0.30 -14.03
N PRO A 39 24.74 -1.30 -13.55
CA PRO A 39 24.14 -2.49 -12.96
C PRO A 39 23.32 -2.10 -11.73
N PRO A 40 22.18 -2.76 -11.50
CA PRO A 40 21.35 -2.48 -10.34
C PRO A 40 22.07 -2.79 -9.03
N LEU A 41 21.68 -2.09 -7.97
CA LEU A 41 22.19 -2.34 -6.62
C LEU A 41 21.31 -3.41 -5.94
N LEU A 42 21.92 -4.54 -5.58
CA LEU A 42 21.27 -5.60 -4.80
C LEU A 42 21.45 -5.34 -3.30
N ALA A 43 20.38 -5.51 -2.51
CA ALA A 43 20.46 -5.40 -1.06
C ALA A 43 21.51 -6.37 -0.48
N SER A 44 21.58 -7.60 -1.00
CA SER A 44 22.60 -8.61 -0.65
C SER A 44 24.06 -8.17 -0.85
N THR A 45 24.34 -7.18 -1.70
CA THR A 45 25.70 -6.71 -2.04
C THR A 45 26.12 -5.44 -1.32
N SER A 46 25.27 -4.89 -0.45
CA SER A 46 25.45 -3.54 0.10
C SER A 46 26.52 -3.40 1.20
N GLY A 47 27.14 -4.49 1.67
CA GLY A 47 28.50 -4.46 2.23
C GLY A 47 28.67 -4.16 3.73
N GLU A 48 27.75 -4.60 4.58
CA GLU A 48 28.00 -4.87 6.00
C GLU A 48 27.38 -6.23 6.30
N ASP A 49 28.13 -7.16 6.91
CA ASP A 49 27.77 -8.58 7.12
C ASP A 49 26.24 -8.81 7.27
N PHE A 50 25.59 -9.14 6.14
CA PHE A 50 24.20 -9.58 6.05
C PHE A 50 24.15 -11.05 6.46
N ALA A 51 24.55 -11.36 7.70
CA ALA A 51 24.50 -12.72 8.23
C ALA A 51 23.09 -13.00 8.79
N PRO A 52 22.30 -13.90 8.19
CA PRO A 52 21.08 -14.38 8.81
C PRO A 52 21.45 -15.12 10.10
N THR A 53 20.63 -14.93 11.13
CA THR A 53 20.67 -15.76 12.32
C THR A 53 20.28 -17.18 11.89
N GLN A 54 21.33 -18.01 11.75
CA GLN A 54 21.36 -19.44 11.40
C GLN A 54 21.56 -19.78 9.90
N ALA A 55 22.84 -20.06 9.61
CA ALA A 55 23.42 -20.94 8.59
C ALA A 55 23.09 -20.71 7.10
N SER A 56 23.96 -19.96 6.42
CA SER A 56 24.14 -19.99 4.95
C SER A 56 24.60 -21.35 4.41
N PRO A 57 24.45 -21.54 3.08
CA PRO A 57 25.67 -21.43 2.25
C PRO A 57 25.50 -20.52 1.01
N ALA A 58 26.58 -19.75 0.76
CA ALA A 58 27.02 -19.17 -0.52
C ALA A 58 26.03 -18.28 -1.32
N GLY A 59 25.95 -17.00 -0.95
CA GLY A 59 25.49 -15.93 -1.85
C GLY A 59 26.48 -15.71 -3.00
N GLY A 60 26.13 -16.18 -4.20
CA GLY A 60 26.82 -15.83 -5.44
C GLY A 60 26.31 -14.48 -5.96
N ALA A 61 27.20 -13.65 -6.50
CA ALA A 61 26.79 -12.48 -7.27
C ALA A 61 25.93 -12.95 -8.46
N LEU A 62 24.80 -12.27 -8.71
CA LEU A 62 23.92 -12.59 -9.83
C LEU A 62 24.68 -12.45 -11.17
N PRO A 63 24.56 -13.40 -12.12
CA PRO A 63 25.21 -13.33 -13.43
C PRO A 63 24.74 -12.10 -14.22
N ALA A 64 25.67 -11.46 -14.94
CA ALA A 64 25.42 -10.23 -15.72
C ALA A 64 24.65 -10.46 -17.03
N ASP A 65 24.37 -11.72 -17.35
CA ASP A 65 23.97 -12.24 -18.66
C ASP A 65 22.52 -12.72 -18.70
N HIS A 66 21.79 -12.65 -17.59
CA HIS A 66 20.35 -12.82 -17.57
C HIS A 66 19.67 -11.48 -17.81
N HIS A 67 19.07 -11.36 -19.00
CA HIS A 67 18.01 -10.38 -19.25
C HIS A 67 16.89 -10.63 -18.23
N TYR A 68 16.99 -9.98 -17.09
CA TYR A 68 15.84 -9.69 -16.28
C TYR A 68 14.84 -9.02 -17.23
N ASP A 69 13.62 -9.56 -17.40
CA ASP A 69 12.54 -8.90 -18.17
C ASP A 69 12.02 -7.72 -17.34
N LEU A 70 12.94 -6.83 -16.99
CA LEU A 70 12.71 -5.58 -16.33
C LEU A 70 12.36 -4.62 -17.43
N VAL A 71 11.28 -3.87 -17.22
CA VAL A 71 10.92 -2.77 -18.08
C VAL A 71 12.11 -1.79 -18.07
N SER A 72 12.93 -1.83 -19.12
CA SER A 72 14.08 -0.96 -19.31
C SER A 72 13.67 0.50 -19.07
N GLY A 73 14.35 1.19 -18.14
CA GLY A 73 14.11 2.61 -17.84
C GLY A 73 13.41 2.91 -16.50
N ARG A 74 13.21 1.92 -15.63
CA ARG A 74 12.70 2.18 -14.27
C ARG A 74 13.79 2.78 -13.37
N ASN A 75 13.48 3.89 -12.72
CA ASN A 75 14.18 4.37 -11.52
C ASN A 75 13.33 4.01 -10.30
N GLY A 76 13.90 3.31 -9.32
CA GLY A 76 13.16 2.88 -8.13
C GLY A 76 13.57 1.50 -7.64
N MET A 77 12.83 0.98 -6.66
CA MET A 77 13.03 -0.36 -6.11
C MET A 77 12.12 -1.38 -6.79
N ALA A 78 12.54 -2.63 -6.79
CA ALA A 78 11.73 -3.79 -7.14
C ALA A 78 12.16 -5.00 -6.31
N VAL A 79 11.33 -6.04 -6.30
CA VAL A 79 11.65 -7.33 -5.69
C VAL A 79 11.87 -8.35 -6.80
N VAL A 80 12.94 -9.13 -6.72
CA VAL A 80 13.25 -10.19 -7.70
C VAL A 80 13.34 -11.54 -7.02
N ALA A 81 12.92 -12.59 -7.72
CA ALA A 81 13.09 -13.96 -7.29
C ALA A 81 14.54 -14.42 -7.49
N LEU A 82 15.15 -15.05 -6.49
CA LEU A 82 16.49 -15.62 -6.54
C LEU A 82 16.48 -17.10 -6.95
N ARG A 83 15.34 -17.76 -6.77
CA ARG A 83 15.04 -19.14 -7.19
C ARG A 83 13.61 -19.19 -7.74
N ASP A 84 13.21 -20.35 -8.26
CA ASP A 84 11.80 -20.58 -8.56
C ASP A 84 10.98 -20.54 -7.26
N LEU A 85 9.85 -19.83 -7.30
CA LEU A 85 8.91 -19.67 -6.20
C LEU A 85 7.61 -20.41 -6.55
N ALA A 86 7.16 -21.30 -5.66
CA ALA A 86 5.89 -21.99 -5.76
C ALA A 86 4.76 -21.18 -5.10
N VAL A 87 3.53 -21.53 -5.46
CA VAL A 87 2.31 -21.00 -4.81
C VAL A 87 2.32 -21.39 -3.33
N ASP A 88 1.72 -20.53 -2.49
CA ASP A 88 1.62 -20.63 -1.03
C ASP A 88 2.95 -20.44 -0.28
N GLU A 89 4.04 -20.08 -0.98
CA GLU A 89 5.29 -19.71 -0.31
C GLU A 89 5.18 -18.29 0.29
N VAL A 90 5.43 -18.18 1.59
CA VAL A 90 5.58 -16.87 2.26
C VAL A 90 6.99 -16.35 2.02
N VAL A 91 7.10 -15.21 1.33
CA VAL A 91 8.40 -14.60 0.99
C VAL A 91 8.77 -13.42 1.88
N VAL A 92 7.79 -12.79 2.55
CA VAL A 92 7.97 -11.67 3.49
C VAL A 92 6.95 -11.81 4.61
N ARG A 93 7.34 -11.45 5.84
CA ARG A 93 6.47 -11.31 7.02
C ARG A 93 6.69 -9.95 7.66
N ILE A 94 5.62 -9.21 7.90
CA ILE A 94 5.61 -7.80 8.30
C ILE A 94 4.76 -7.68 9.57
N PRO A 95 5.37 -7.42 10.74
CA PRO A 95 4.60 -7.16 11.96
C PRO A 95 3.68 -5.95 11.77
N LYS A 96 2.44 -6.02 12.26
CA LYS A 96 1.50 -4.87 12.20
C LYS A 96 2.05 -3.66 12.95
N SER A 97 2.84 -3.86 14.00
CA SER A 97 3.54 -2.77 14.69
C SER A 97 4.50 -1.98 13.78
N ALA A 98 4.97 -2.56 12.67
CA ALA A 98 5.88 -1.91 11.73
C ALA A 98 5.16 -1.03 10.70
N VAL A 99 3.84 -1.20 10.49
CA VAL A 99 3.07 -0.37 9.56
C VAL A 99 3.05 1.08 10.03
N LEU A 100 2.87 2.02 9.11
CA LEU A 100 2.58 3.41 9.47
C LEU A 100 1.11 3.69 9.18
N SER A 101 0.33 3.88 10.24
CA SER A 101 -1.11 4.16 10.19
C SER A 101 -1.45 5.40 11.01
N SER A 102 -2.69 5.88 10.90
CA SER A 102 -3.19 6.94 11.78
C SER A 102 -3.23 6.52 13.27
N LYS A 103 -3.36 5.21 13.55
CA LYS A 103 -3.50 4.67 14.91
C LYS A 103 -2.20 4.57 15.70
N ASN A 104 -1.07 4.33 15.04
CA ASN A 104 0.21 4.13 15.72
C ASN A 104 1.22 5.27 15.51
N CYS A 105 0.90 6.28 14.69
CA CYS A 105 1.75 7.44 14.53
C CYS A 105 1.82 8.29 15.82
N ALA A 106 2.86 9.12 15.94
CA ALA A 106 3.09 9.90 17.16
C ALA A 106 2.04 11.00 17.44
N VAL A 107 1.14 11.27 16.49
CA VAL A 107 0.01 12.21 16.64
C VAL A 107 -1.36 11.52 16.63
N ALA A 108 -1.41 10.20 16.83
CA ALA A 108 -2.67 9.44 16.80
C ALA A 108 -3.74 10.03 17.72
N ASN A 109 -3.37 10.45 18.92
CA ASN A 109 -4.29 11.09 19.87
C ASN A 109 -4.85 12.42 19.35
N VAL A 110 -4.05 13.21 18.63
CA VAL A 110 -4.52 14.47 18.02
C VAL A 110 -5.47 14.18 16.87
N LEU A 111 -5.20 13.14 16.07
CA LEU A 111 -6.09 12.73 14.99
C LEU A 111 -7.43 12.24 15.54
N GLU A 112 -7.41 11.46 16.62
CA GLU A 112 -8.61 10.99 17.31
C GLU A 112 -9.41 12.15 17.95
N ASP A 113 -8.76 13.05 18.69
CA ASP A 113 -9.40 14.21 19.34
C ASP A 113 -10.03 15.18 18.32
N GLU A 114 -9.51 15.23 17.09
CA GLU A 114 -10.00 16.08 16.00
C GLU A 114 -10.88 15.33 15.00
N GLU A 115 -11.22 14.06 15.28
CA GLU A 115 -12.07 13.20 14.44
C GLU A 115 -11.55 13.11 12.99
N VAL A 116 -10.23 13.05 12.82
CA VAL A 116 -9.55 12.96 11.53
C VAL A 116 -9.32 11.49 11.18
N GLU A 117 -9.97 11.03 10.11
CA GLU A 117 -10.01 9.61 9.74
C GLU A 117 -9.59 9.34 8.28
N GLY A 118 -9.51 8.05 7.94
CA GLY A 118 -9.22 7.53 6.60
C GLY A 118 -7.88 7.97 6.03
N ARG A 119 -7.80 8.03 4.69
CA ARG A 119 -6.59 8.42 3.95
C ARG A 119 -6.08 9.82 4.27
N PHE A 120 -6.97 10.72 4.69
CA PHE A 120 -6.55 12.06 5.14
C PHE A 120 -5.76 11.95 6.46
N ALA A 121 -6.23 11.18 7.43
CA ALA A 121 -5.49 10.89 8.66
C ALA A 121 -4.11 10.26 8.38
N LEU A 122 -4.06 9.27 7.49
CA LEU A 122 -2.80 8.65 7.07
C LEU A 122 -1.86 9.67 6.41
N THR A 123 -2.40 10.57 5.57
CA THR A 123 -1.62 11.64 4.94
C THR A 123 -1.00 12.56 5.99
N VAL A 124 -1.77 12.96 7.01
CA VAL A 124 -1.28 13.78 8.13
C VAL A 124 -0.20 13.03 8.92
N ALA A 125 -0.41 11.75 9.22
CA ALA A 125 0.54 10.90 9.93
C ALA A 125 1.89 10.83 9.19
N ILE A 126 1.88 10.59 7.87
CA ILE A 126 3.10 10.57 7.06
C ILE A 126 3.80 11.92 7.07
N MET A 127 3.06 13.02 6.88
CA MET A 127 3.64 14.36 6.93
C MET A 127 4.29 14.65 8.28
N PHE A 128 3.63 14.27 9.37
CA PHE A 128 4.14 14.44 10.73
C PHE A 128 5.44 13.66 10.91
N GLU A 129 5.43 12.36 10.64
CA GLU A 129 6.60 11.50 10.82
C GLU A 129 7.79 11.95 9.94
N MET A 130 7.54 12.44 8.73
CA MET A 130 8.59 13.00 7.90
C MET A 130 9.15 14.33 8.44
N ALA A 131 8.34 15.15 9.11
CA ALA A 131 8.77 16.39 9.75
C ALA A 131 9.74 16.14 10.91
N GLN A 132 9.58 15.01 11.61
CA GLN A 132 10.45 14.61 12.73
C GLN A 132 11.86 14.20 12.28
N GLY A 133 12.05 13.89 10.99
CA GLY A 133 13.34 13.43 10.47
C GLY A 133 13.83 12.20 11.24
N THR A 134 15.09 12.21 11.69
CA THR A 134 15.70 11.05 12.39
C THR A 134 15.05 10.69 13.71
N ALA A 135 14.16 11.53 14.25
CA ALA A 135 13.42 11.22 15.46
C ALA A 135 12.18 10.35 15.20
N SER A 136 11.74 10.22 13.94
CA SER A 136 10.63 9.34 13.59
C SER A 136 11.02 7.87 13.75
N PRO A 137 10.17 7.03 14.36
CA PRO A 137 10.35 5.59 14.37
C PRO A 137 10.44 5.00 12.95
N TRP A 138 9.78 5.61 11.96
CA TRP A 138 9.77 5.17 10.57
C TRP A 138 10.84 5.82 9.69
N TYR A 139 11.79 6.58 10.27
CA TYR A 139 12.76 7.36 9.47
C TYR A 139 13.45 6.53 8.37
N GLY A 140 13.89 5.31 8.69
CA GLY A 140 14.57 4.42 7.73
C GLY A 140 13.67 4.02 6.55
N TYR A 141 12.39 3.72 6.82
CA TYR A 141 11.39 3.47 5.79
C TYR A 141 11.06 4.74 4.98
N LEU A 142 10.80 5.86 5.65
CA LEU A 142 10.44 7.11 4.98
C LEU A 142 11.53 7.61 4.01
N GLN A 143 12.81 7.31 4.26
CA GLN A 143 13.89 7.64 3.33
C GLN A 143 13.86 6.84 2.01
N SER A 144 13.25 5.64 2.01
CA SER A 144 13.14 4.80 0.82
C SER A 144 12.01 5.24 -0.12
N LEU A 145 11.05 6.01 0.39
CA LEU A 145 9.95 6.55 -0.42
C LEU A 145 10.48 7.42 -1.57
N PRO A 146 9.83 7.38 -2.75
CA PRO A 146 10.27 8.13 -3.91
C PRO A 146 10.09 9.64 -3.69
N ALA A 147 11.13 10.41 -3.98
CA ALA A 147 11.06 11.88 -3.94
C ALA A 147 10.13 12.45 -5.02
N TYR A 148 9.85 11.67 -6.08
CA TYR A 148 8.95 12.02 -7.16
C TYR A 148 8.18 10.79 -7.63
N VAL A 149 6.86 10.90 -7.69
CA VAL A 149 5.97 9.90 -8.30
C VAL A 149 5.33 10.56 -9.52
N PRO A 150 5.49 9.99 -10.73
CA PRO A 150 5.12 10.66 -11.99
C PRO A 150 3.60 10.67 -12.24
N THR A 151 2.83 11.31 -11.36
CA THR A 151 1.38 11.47 -11.52
C THR A 151 1.05 12.77 -12.26
N PRO A 152 -0.04 12.83 -13.05
CA PRO A 152 -0.50 14.06 -13.69
C PRO A 152 -0.65 15.26 -12.75
N LEU A 153 -0.89 15.00 -11.46
CA LEU A 153 -0.98 16.03 -10.42
C LEU A 153 0.26 16.90 -10.28
N VAL A 154 1.44 16.40 -10.62
CA VAL A 154 2.72 17.12 -10.49
C VAL A 154 3.36 17.46 -11.84
N TRP A 155 2.66 17.22 -12.95
CA TRP A 155 3.18 17.51 -14.29
C TRP A 155 3.27 19.02 -14.56
N HIS A 156 4.20 19.39 -15.44
CA HIS A 156 4.32 20.76 -15.92
C HIS A 156 3.09 21.13 -16.79
N PRO A 157 2.64 22.40 -16.83
CA PRO A 157 1.47 22.80 -17.63
C PRO A 157 1.53 22.40 -19.11
N THR A 158 2.73 22.29 -19.69
CA THR A 158 2.92 21.83 -21.07
C THR A 158 2.65 20.34 -21.26
N GLU A 159 2.90 19.53 -20.23
CA GLU A 159 2.64 18.08 -20.23
C GLU A 159 1.15 17.84 -19.95
N ILE A 160 0.54 18.61 -19.04
CA ILE A 160 -0.91 18.60 -18.81
C ILE A 160 -1.67 18.88 -20.11
N ALA A 161 -1.15 19.75 -20.98
CA ALA A 161 -1.76 20.03 -22.29
C ALA A 161 -1.88 18.80 -23.19
N TRP A 162 -1.08 17.73 -22.98
CA TRP A 162 -1.20 16.47 -23.71
C TRP A 162 -2.46 15.69 -23.35
N LEU A 163 -3.06 15.95 -22.19
CA LEU A 163 -4.29 15.30 -21.74
C LEU A 163 -5.55 15.89 -22.39
N LYS A 164 -5.42 16.97 -23.18
CA LYS A 164 -6.56 17.66 -23.79
C LYS A 164 -7.41 16.69 -24.62
N GLY A 165 -8.69 16.59 -24.25
CA GLY A 165 -9.67 15.71 -24.92
C GLY A 165 -9.87 14.36 -24.21
N THR A 166 -9.22 14.14 -23.07
CA THR A 166 -9.49 13.03 -22.15
C THR A 166 -10.30 13.51 -20.95
N ASP A 167 -11.04 12.62 -20.31
CA ASP A 167 -11.78 12.93 -19.06
C ASP A 167 -10.81 13.31 -17.94
N LEU A 168 -9.64 12.66 -17.89
CA LEU A 168 -8.55 12.96 -16.97
C LEU A 168 -8.12 14.44 -16.98
N ALA A 169 -8.22 15.15 -18.11
CA ALA A 169 -7.91 16.58 -18.13
C ALA A 169 -8.91 17.42 -17.33
N THR A 170 -10.17 17.00 -17.30
CA THR A 170 -11.23 17.63 -16.49
C THR A 170 -11.07 17.23 -15.02
N ASP A 171 -10.88 15.93 -14.76
CA ASP A 171 -10.75 15.40 -13.40
C ASP A 171 -9.54 15.99 -12.69
N LEU A 172 -8.42 16.17 -13.39
CA LEU A 172 -7.20 16.73 -12.82
C LEU A 172 -7.39 18.15 -12.29
N VAL A 173 -8.26 18.95 -12.92
CA VAL A 173 -8.59 20.30 -12.45
C VAL A 173 -9.37 20.21 -11.15
N GLN A 174 -10.37 19.33 -11.10
CA GLN A 174 -11.21 19.14 -9.91
C GLN A 174 -10.39 18.59 -8.75
N VAL A 175 -9.63 17.53 -8.96
CA VAL A 175 -8.76 16.91 -7.94
C VAL A 175 -7.80 17.92 -7.31
N ARG A 176 -7.23 18.83 -8.12
CA ARG A 176 -6.35 19.89 -7.59
C ARG A 176 -7.11 20.89 -6.72
N GLN A 177 -8.32 21.28 -7.13
CA GLN A 177 -9.17 22.18 -6.35
C GLN A 177 -9.59 21.53 -5.03
N ASP A 178 -9.98 20.26 -5.05
CA ASP A 178 -10.37 19.52 -3.85
C ASP A 178 -9.20 19.39 -2.87
N LEU A 179 -8.00 19.07 -3.37
CA LEU A 179 -6.78 19.03 -2.56
C LEU A 179 -6.44 20.40 -1.95
N GLU A 180 -6.54 21.47 -2.73
CA GLU A 180 -6.33 22.84 -2.24
C GLU A 180 -7.38 23.21 -1.18
N GLU A 181 -8.64 22.82 -1.37
CA GLU A 181 -9.70 23.04 -0.40
C GLU A 181 -9.41 22.31 0.91
N VAL A 182 -9.18 21.00 0.88
CA VAL A 182 -8.87 20.19 2.07
C VAL A 182 -7.63 20.72 2.80
N TYR A 183 -6.60 21.14 2.06
CA TYR A 183 -5.43 21.77 2.65
C TYR A 183 -5.80 23.04 3.45
N ASN A 184 -6.62 23.92 2.88
CA ASN A 184 -6.97 25.21 3.48
C ASN A 184 -8.02 25.09 4.60
N THR A 185 -8.94 24.12 4.51
CA THR A 185 -10.08 23.99 5.41
C THR A 185 -9.89 22.95 6.50
N ALA A 186 -9.00 21.96 6.30
CA ALA A 186 -8.74 20.89 7.26
C ALA A 186 -7.29 20.89 7.76
N LEU A 187 -6.30 20.68 6.88
CA LEU A 187 -4.90 20.50 7.30
C LEU A 187 -4.33 21.75 7.96
N LEU A 188 -4.47 22.91 7.32
CA LEU A 188 -3.88 24.15 7.82
C LEU A 188 -4.49 24.58 9.17
N PRO A 189 -5.82 24.54 9.37
CA PRO A 189 -6.42 24.75 10.69
C PRO A 189 -5.94 23.75 11.75
N LEU A 190 -5.80 22.47 11.42
CA LEU A 190 -5.29 21.43 12.33
C LEU A 190 -3.87 21.76 12.81
N VAL A 191 -2.97 22.04 11.86
CA VAL A 191 -1.56 22.42 12.14
C VAL A 191 -1.47 23.72 12.94
N GLN A 192 -2.34 24.70 12.68
CA GLN A 192 -2.38 25.97 13.42
C GLN A 192 -2.89 25.79 14.85
N LYS A 193 -3.94 24.97 15.04
CA LYS A 193 -4.54 24.68 16.35
C LYS A 193 -3.53 23.97 17.26
N HIS A 194 -2.78 23.03 16.71
CA HIS A 194 -1.78 22.20 17.42
C HIS A 194 -0.34 22.57 17.05
N SER A 195 -0.08 23.87 16.88
CA SER A 195 1.21 24.37 16.37
C SER A 195 2.41 24.02 17.26
N ASP A 196 2.22 23.72 18.53
CA ASP A 196 3.27 23.24 19.44
C ASP A 196 3.69 21.80 19.14
N ILE A 197 2.80 21.00 18.54
CA ILE A 197 3.03 19.61 18.15
C ILE A 197 3.55 19.53 16.71
N PHE A 198 2.89 20.20 15.77
CA PHE A 198 3.20 20.14 14.33
C PHE A 198 4.39 21.04 13.95
N GLN A 199 5.59 20.68 14.39
CA GLN A 199 6.83 21.40 14.10
C GLN A 199 7.76 20.62 13.14
N PRO A 200 8.53 21.31 12.28
CA PRO A 200 8.46 22.75 12.02
C PRO A 200 7.26 23.10 11.14
N ASN A 201 6.54 24.18 11.44
CA ASN A 201 5.30 24.54 10.73
C ASN A 201 5.50 24.70 9.20
N GLU A 202 6.66 25.17 8.75
CA GLU A 202 6.99 25.29 7.33
C GLU A 202 7.03 23.95 6.58
N PHE A 203 7.07 22.82 7.30
CA PHE A 203 7.01 21.49 6.71
C PHE A 203 5.64 21.23 6.07
N TYR A 204 4.56 21.81 6.62
CA TYR A 204 3.18 21.51 6.23
C TYR A 204 2.69 22.45 5.13
N SER A 205 3.37 22.41 3.98
CA SER A 205 3.00 23.17 2.78
C SER A 205 2.03 22.38 1.89
N LEU A 206 1.29 23.07 1.03
CA LEU A 206 0.40 22.46 0.04
C LEU A 206 1.15 21.46 -0.86
N GLU A 207 2.36 21.81 -1.31
CA GLU A 207 3.18 20.92 -2.16
C GLU A 207 3.49 19.59 -1.45
N ARG A 208 3.81 19.64 -0.16
CA ARG A 208 4.11 18.44 0.64
C ARG A 208 2.86 17.65 0.98
N PHE A 209 1.75 18.33 1.21
CA PHE A 209 0.46 17.68 1.36
C PHE A 209 0.10 16.89 0.10
N MET A 210 0.12 17.52 -1.08
CA MET A 210 -0.15 16.85 -2.34
C MET A 210 0.80 15.67 -2.58
N TRP A 211 2.09 15.83 -2.30
CA TRP A 211 3.07 14.75 -2.44
C TRP A 211 2.79 13.59 -1.47
N ALA A 212 2.46 13.86 -0.21
CA ALA A 212 2.08 12.84 0.76
C ALA A 212 0.79 12.12 0.34
N THR A 213 -0.22 12.84 -0.15
CA THR A 213 -1.45 12.24 -0.71
C THR A 213 -1.14 11.32 -1.90
N ILE A 214 -0.21 11.72 -2.79
CA ILE A 214 0.23 10.88 -3.90
C ILE A 214 0.91 9.60 -3.40
N LEU A 215 1.73 9.68 -2.36
CA LEU A 215 2.34 8.50 -1.75
C LEU A 215 1.27 7.55 -1.18
N VAL A 216 0.33 8.06 -0.38
CA VAL A 216 -0.79 7.28 0.16
C VAL A 216 -1.54 6.57 -0.95
N ASN A 217 -2.00 7.31 -1.96
CA ASN A 217 -2.81 6.77 -3.04
C ASN A 217 -2.08 5.76 -3.94
N SER A 218 -0.75 5.70 -3.89
CA SER A 218 0.05 4.78 -4.72
C SER A 218 0.64 3.60 -3.95
N ARG A 219 0.54 3.58 -2.61
CA ARG A 219 1.31 2.67 -1.76
C ARG A 219 0.60 2.19 -0.50
N ALA A 220 -0.51 2.81 -0.11
CA ALA A 220 -1.26 2.37 1.06
C ALA A 220 -1.99 1.05 0.78
N PHE A 221 -2.15 0.24 1.82
CA PHE A 221 -2.94 -0.98 1.84
C PHE A 221 -3.98 -0.88 2.94
N GLN A 222 -5.13 -1.50 2.74
CA GLN A 222 -6.07 -1.78 3.83
C GLN A 222 -5.48 -2.91 4.69
N VAL A 223 -5.15 -2.63 5.96
CA VAL A 223 -4.49 -3.60 6.86
C VAL A 223 -5.50 -4.41 7.66
N ASP A 224 -6.37 -3.75 8.41
CA ASP A 224 -7.41 -4.36 9.23
C ASP A 224 -8.42 -3.29 9.71
N ASN A 225 -9.41 -3.69 10.52
CA ASN A 225 -10.44 -2.79 11.06
C ASN A 225 -9.91 -1.74 12.05
N TYR A 226 -8.71 -1.94 12.63
CA TYR A 226 -8.11 -0.99 13.56
C TYR A 226 -7.24 0.03 12.82
N HIS A 227 -6.24 -0.45 12.09
CA HIS A 227 -5.27 0.35 11.35
C HIS A 227 -5.86 1.04 10.11
N GLY A 228 -6.85 0.43 9.45
CA GLY A 228 -7.43 0.93 8.21
C GLY A 228 -6.41 0.99 7.06
N ASP A 229 -6.47 2.05 6.26
CA ASP A 229 -5.43 2.37 5.28
C ASP A 229 -4.10 2.66 6.01
N ALA A 230 -3.03 1.96 5.64
CA ALA A 230 -1.69 2.17 6.18
C ALA A 230 -0.60 2.02 5.11
N MET A 231 0.55 2.63 5.35
CA MET A 231 1.76 2.31 4.59
C MET A 231 2.33 1.01 5.15
N VAL A 232 2.50 0.00 4.29
CA VAL A 232 3.00 -1.33 4.66
C VAL A 232 4.43 -1.51 4.12
N PRO A 233 5.47 -1.29 4.96
CA PRO A 233 6.86 -1.36 4.51
C PRO A 233 7.19 -2.74 3.95
N PHE A 234 7.99 -2.78 2.89
CA PHE A 234 8.31 -3.97 2.08
C PHE A 234 7.19 -4.34 1.09
N ALA A 235 5.93 -4.44 1.53
CA ALA A 235 4.81 -4.72 0.62
C ALA A 235 4.71 -3.67 -0.49
N ASP A 236 4.94 -2.39 -0.17
CA ASP A 236 4.93 -1.27 -1.10
C ASP A 236 6.14 -1.18 -2.07
N ILE A 237 7.08 -2.13 -1.97
CA ILE A 237 8.24 -2.26 -2.88
C ILE A 237 7.90 -3.11 -4.10
N PHE A 238 6.97 -4.07 -3.97
CA PHE A 238 6.51 -4.88 -5.09
C PHE A 238 5.80 -3.98 -6.09
N ASN A 239 6.27 -4.00 -7.34
CA ASN A 239 5.62 -3.22 -8.40
C ASN A 239 4.33 -3.92 -8.85
N HIS A 240 3.47 -3.14 -9.48
CA HIS A 240 2.19 -3.62 -10.02
C HIS A 240 2.31 -4.21 -11.42
N LEU A 241 1.57 -5.29 -11.66
CA LEU A 241 1.32 -5.82 -13.01
C LEU A 241 -0.12 -6.33 -13.13
N THR A 242 -0.96 -5.61 -13.86
CA THR A 242 -2.36 -5.99 -14.09
C THR A 242 -2.46 -7.39 -14.71
N GLY A 243 -3.22 -8.29 -14.07
CA GLY A 243 -3.38 -9.68 -14.48
C GLY A 243 -2.17 -10.58 -14.19
N GLY A 244 -1.05 -10.00 -13.76
CA GLY A 244 0.24 -10.65 -13.50
C GLY A 244 0.68 -10.59 -12.04
N GLU A 245 -0.27 -10.58 -11.11
CA GLU A 245 0.01 -10.74 -9.68
C GLU A 245 0.71 -12.06 -9.41
N HIS A 246 1.86 -11.99 -8.74
CA HIS A 246 2.63 -13.14 -8.29
C HIS A 246 2.59 -13.29 -6.77
N VAL A 247 2.44 -12.19 -6.04
CA VAL A 247 2.44 -12.14 -4.60
C VAL A 247 1.24 -11.31 -4.12
N HIS A 248 0.64 -11.69 -3.00
CA HIS A 248 -0.49 -11.02 -2.37
C HIS A 248 -0.18 -10.75 -0.90
N LEU A 249 -0.72 -9.67 -0.33
CA LEU A 249 -0.61 -9.38 1.10
C LEU A 249 -1.77 -10.09 1.83
N GLU A 250 -1.44 -10.98 2.74
CA GLU A 250 -2.40 -11.71 3.58
C GLU A 250 -2.20 -11.34 5.04
N GLY A 251 -3.28 -11.19 5.79
CA GLY A 251 -3.24 -10.85 7.20
C GLY A 251 -4.62 -10.95 7.82
N ASN A 252 -4.67 -10.95 9.15
CA ASN A 252 -5.93 -11.01 9.87
C ASN A 252 -6.61 -9.64 9.91
N GLY A 253 -7.68 -9.46 9.14
CA GLY A 253 -8.44 -8.21 9.09
C GLY A 253 -9.44 -8.00 10.23
N GLU A 254 -9.86 -9.08 10.90
CA GLU A 254 -10.95 -9.07 11.89
C GLU A 254 -10.41 -8.86 13.31
N VAL A 255 -10.04 -7.61 13.60
CA VAL A 255 -9.66 -7.16 14.96
C VAL A 255 -10.64 -6.12 15.47
N CYS A 256 -10.61 -5.83 16.77
CA CYS A 256 -11.39 -4.73 17.32
C CYS A 256 -10.92 -3.38 16.76
N ASP A 257 -11.84 -2.61 16.19
CA ASP A 257 -11.66 -1.24 15.67
C ASP A 257 -11.19 -0.20 16.70
N VAL A 258 -11.44 -0.44 17.99
CA VAL A 258 -11.01 0.43 19.09
C VAL A 258 -9.60 0.12 19.58
N CYS A 259 -9.23 -1.16 19.72
CA CYS A 259 -8.00 -1.54 20.42
C CYS A 259 -7.06 -2.49 19.65
N GLY A 260 -7.46 -2.95 18.46
CA GLY A 260 -6.65 -3.86 17.64
C GLY A 260 -6.53 -5.28 18.18
N GLU A 261 -7.16 -5.60 19.32
CA GLU A 261 -7.07 -6.93 19.93
C GLU A 261 -7.86 -7.97 19.11
N TYR A 262 -7.19 -9.08 18.81
CA TYR A 262 -7.80 -10.25 18.20
C TYR A 262 -8.41 -11.19 19.26
N GLY A 263 -9.45 -11.91 18.90
CA GLY A 263 -10.01 -12.97 19.76
C GLY A 263 -10.91 -12.48 20.91
N GLY A 264 -11.32 -11.21 20.88
CA GLY A 264 -12.32 -10.63 21.76
C GLY A 264 -11.73 -9.74 22.85
N CYS A 265 -12.29 -8.53 22.99
CA CYS A 265 -11.91 -7.54 23.98
C CYS A 265 -13.14 -7.02 24.73
N ASN A 266 -12.97 -6.10 25.68
CA ASN A 266 -14.11 -5.54 26.41
C ASN A 266 -14.91 -4.49 25.60
N HIS A 267 -14.45 -4.10 24.40
CA HIS A 267 -15.15 -3.17 23.51
C HIS A 267 -16.21 -3.85 22.63
N THR A 268 -16.13 -5.17 22.42
CA THR A 268 -17.08 -5.92 21.59
C THR A 268 -18.39 -6.29 22.32
N MET A 269 -18.65 -5.75 23.52
CA MET A 269 -19.79 -6.14 24.37
C MET A 269 -20.93 -5.12 24.47
N GLU A 270 -20.89 -3.99 23.76
CA GLU A 270 -21.89 -2.91 23.93
C GLU A 270 -22.84 -2.66 22.74
N ASP A 271 -22.78 -3.43 21.63
CA ASP A 271 -23.69 -3.20 20.48
C ASP A 271 -24.68 -4.35 20.14
N ASP A 272 -24.68 -5.47 20.85
CA ASP A 272 -25.57 -6.61 20.56
C ASP A 272 -26.96 -6.54 21.22
N SER A 273 -27.46 -5.34 21.53
CA SER A 273 -28.83 -5.17 22.01
C SER A 273 -29.65 -4.21 21.15
N ASP A 274 -29.86 -4.55 19.88
CA ASP A 274 -31.17 -4.43 19.22
C ASP A 274 -31.08 -4.82 17.73
N SER A 275 -31.44 -6.06 17.37
CA SER A 275 -32.52 -6.32 16.39
C SER A 275 -32.66 -7.81 16.04
N SER A 276 -33.85 -8.31 16.34
CA SER A 276 -34.36 -9.62 15.94
C SER A 276 -34.74 -9.62 14.45
N SER A 277 -34.33 -10.68 13.74
CA SER A 277 -35.04 -11.40 12.67
C SER A 277 -35.49 -10.64 11.40
N GLY A 278 -34.91 -11.01 10.25
CA GLY A 278 -35.50 -10.80 8.92
C GLY A 278 -34.67 -11.46 7.82
N GLU A 279 -35.30 -12.24 6.96
CA GLU A 279 -34.72 -13.19 6.00
C GLU A 279 -34.02 -12.54 4.78
N SER A 280 -33.18 -13.36 4.13
CA SER A 280 -32.35 -13.19 2.92
C SER A 280 -33.05 -12.62 1.67
N MET A 281 -32.30 -11.88 0.84
CA MET A 281 -32.30 -12.01 -0.63
C MET A 281 -31.02 -11.42 -1.24
N ASP A 282 -30.45 -12.20 -2.16
CA ASP A 282 -29.22 -12.07 -2.93
C ASP A 282 -29.50 -11.34 -4.25
N GLU A 283 -28.76 -10.27 -4.54
CA GLU A 283 -28.56 -9.73 -5.89
C GLU A 283 -27.10 -9.26 -6.01
N GLY A 284 -26.33 -9.95 -6.86
CA GLY A 284 -24.97 -9.60 -7.21
C GLY A 284 -24.91 -8.40 -8.14
N GLU A 285 -24.21 -7.35 -7.71
CA GLU A 285 -23.78 -6.26 -8.57
C GLU A 285 -22.31 -6.45 -8.96
N GLU A 286 -22.05 -6.52 -10.25
CA GLU A 286 -20.70 -6.46 -10.81
C GLU A 286 -20.19 -5.02 -10.65
N GLU A 287 -19.39 -4.75 -9.60
CA GLU A 287 -18.69 -3.48 -9.47
C GLU A 287 -17.60 -3.38 -10.55
N THR A 288 -17.90 -2.61 -11.59
CA THR A 288 -16.85 -2.02 -12.41
C THR A 288 -16.09 -1.01 -11.55
N MET A 289 -14.85 -1.35 -11.18
CA MET A 289 -13.91 -0.43 -10.52
C MET A 289 -13.73 0.84 -11.35
N ASP A 290 -14.49 1.87 -11.02
CA ASP A 290 -14.32 3.22 -11.53
C ASP A 290 -13.27 3.91 -10.66
N TYR A 291 -12.16 4.33 -11.27
CA TYR A 291 -11.10 5.08 -10.60
C TYR A 291 -11.58 6.53 -10.36
N HIS A 292 -12.63 6.71 -9.56
CA HIS A 292 -13.05 8.03 -9.11
C HIS A 292 -12.29 8.40 -7.84
N TRP A 293 -11.56 9.52 -7.93
CA TRP A 293 -10.70 10.02 -6.86
C TRP A 293 -11.56 10.63 -5.74
N HIS A 294 -12.19 9.79 -4.91
CA HIS A 294 -12.92 10.25 -3.75
C HIS A 294 -11.95 10.65 -2.64
N ILE A 295 -11.58 11.93 -2.57
CA ILE A 295 -11.30 12.53 -1.27
C ILE A 295 -12.66 12.77 -0.61
N SER A 296 -12.96 11.91 0.36
CA SER A 296 -14.10 12.10 1.27
C SER A 296 -13.84 13.35 2.11
N GLY A 297 -14.22 14.51 1.59
CA GLY A 297 -14.41 15.71 2.38
C GLY A 297 -15.65 15.52 3.24
N GLY A 298 -15.47 15.38 4.55
CA GLY A 298 -16.58 15.39 5.50
C GLY A 298 -17.40 16.66 5.32
N THR A 299 -18.67 16.53 4.91
CA THR A 299 -19.61 17.64 4.90
C THR A 299 -20.90 17.28 5.61
N ILE A 300 -21.30 18.22 6.48
CA ILE A 300 -22.54 18.26 7.22
C ILE A 300 -23.72 18.24 6.23
N SER A 301 -24.62 17.30 6.45
CA SER A 301 -25.84 17.04 5.70
C SER A 301 -26.70 18.30 5.46
N ASN A 302 -27.12 18.51 4.21
CA ASN A 302 -28.42 19.11 3.93
C ASN A 302 -29.01 18.62 2.59
N ASP A 303 -30.22 18.09 2.71
CA ASP A 303 -31.07 17.46 1.72
C ASP A 303 -31.58 18.45 0.65
N SER A 304 -31.63 18.04 -0.63
CA SER A 304 -32.63 18.46 -1.62
C SER A 304 -32.49 17.71 -2.96
N SER A 305 -33.55 16.97 -3.30
CA SER A 305 -33.85 16.21 -4.53
C SER A 305 -33.84 17.01 -5.85
N SER A 306 -33.55 16.35 -7.00
CA SER A 306 -34.47 16.31 -8.18
C SER A 306 -33.93 15.51 -9.41
N SER A 307 -34.67 14.44 -9.76
CA SER A 307 -35.14 13.97 -11.09
C SER A 307 -34.22 13.78 -12.32
N ASP A 308 -34.18 12.51 -12.75
CA ASP A 308 -33.94 11.91 -14.08
C ASP A 308 -34.89 12.46 -15.18
N PRO A 309 -34.54 12.49 -16.50
CA PRO A 309 -34.78 11.32 -17.37
C PRO A 309 -33.77 11.16 -18.56
N ASN A 310 -33.43 9.94 -18.97
CA ASN A 310 -33.71 9.44 -20.34
C ASN A 310 -33.19 8.01 -20.61
N GLU A 311 -34.14 7.17 -21.03
CA GLU A 311 -34.05 5.76 -21.41
C GLU A 311 -33.75 5.54 -22.91
N VAL A 312 -32.78 4.63 -23.20
CA VAL A 312 -32.62 3.54 -24.22
C VAL A 312 -32.97 3.74 -25.73
N PRO A 313 -32.38 3.00 -26.73
CA PRO A 313 -32.18 1.53 -26.69
C PRO A 313 -31.04 0.80 -27.49
N SER A 314 -30.81 -0.43 -27.00
CA SER A 314 -30.35 -1.74 -27.55
C SER A 314 -29.88 -1.97 -29.00
N LEU A 315 -28.83 -2.80 -29.15
CA LEU A 315 -28.67 -4.05 -29.97
C LEU A 315 -27.14 -4.37 -30.08
N ALA A 316 -26.57 -5.58 -30.11
CA ALA A 316 -27.05 -6.96 -30.25
C ALA A 316 -25.96 -7.95 -29.80
N MET A 317 -26.41 -9.16 -29.51
CA MET A 317 -25.73 -10.38 -29.04
C MET A 317 -24.76 -11.00 -30.06
N MET A 318 -23.72 -11.68 -29.54
CA MET A 318 -23.11 -12.86 -30.18
C MET A 318 -22.81 -13.92 -29.12
N GLU A 319 -23.23 -15.14 -29.44
CA GLU A 319 -23.41 -16.33 -28.60
C GLU A 319 -22.08 -17.01 -28.23
N ALA A 320 -22.01 -17.58 -27.03
CA ALA A 320 -20.94 -18.49 -26.59
C ALA A 320 -21.49 -19.93 -26.55
N GLU A 321 -20.69 -20.87 -27.06
CA GLU A 321 -21.01 -22.30 -27.12
C GLU A 321 -20.61 -23.02 -25.81
N ASP A 322 -21.51 -23.90 -25.35
CA ASP A 322 -21.43 -24.76 -24.16
C ASP A 322 -20.23 -25.73 -24.19
N VAL A 323 -19.54 -25.89 -23.04
CA VAL A 323 -18.75 -27.10 -22.74
C VAL A 323 -18.92 -27.47 -21.26
N ASP A 324 -19.24 -28.75 -21.06
CA ASP A 324 -19.74 -29.43 -19.86
C ASP A 324 -18.94 -29.26 -18.57
N ALA A 325 -19.69 -29.21 -17.46
CA ALA A 325 -19.23 -29.35 -16.09
C ALA A 325 -19.07 -30.85 -15.73
N GLU A 326 -17.87 -31.25 -15.32
CA GLU A 326 -17.66 -32.52 -14.60
C GLU A 326 -17.34 -32.25 -13.13
N GLU A 327 -18.12 -32.88 -12.25
CA GLU A 327 -18.01 -32.90 -10.80
C GLU A 327 -16.67 -33.50 -10.36
N MET A 328 -15.97 -32.87 -9.41
CA MET A 328 -14.79 -33.45 -8.76
C MET A 328 -15.01 -33.55 -7.25
N GLU A 329 -14.99 -34.79 -6.77
CA GLU A 329 -15.25 -35.21 -5.39
C GLU A 329 -14.27 -34.60 -4.38
N GLU A 330 -14.81 -34.12 -3.25
CA GLU A 330 -14.07 -33.78 -2.05
C GLU A 330 -13.29 -35.01 -1.53
N SER A 331 -11.98 -34.89 -1.45
CA SER A 331 -11.16 -35.77 -0.62
C SER A 331 -10.51 -34.96 0.48
N ALA A 332 -11.03 -35.17 1.70
CA ALA A 332 -10.45 -34.65 2.94
C ALA A 332 -9.07 -35.29 3.14
N SER A 333 -8.01 -34.50 3.05
CA SER A 333 -6.67 -34.89 3.49
C SER A 333 -6.28 -34.13 4.76
N GLU A 334 -6.25 -34.91 5.83
CA GLU A 334 -5.53 -34.79 7.09
C GLU A 334 -4.67 -33.53 7.31
N THR A 335 -5.06 -32.80 8.35
CA THR A 335 -4.39 -31.69 9.01
C THR A 335 -2.87 -31.87 9.12
N ALA A 336 -2.13 -31.18 8.26
CA ALA A 336 -0.75 -30.82 8.53
C ALA A 336 -0.74 -29.70 9.57
N SER A 337 0.15 -29.80 10.54
CA SER A 337 0.34 -28.88 11.66
C SER A 337 0.37 -27.42 11.21
N PHE A 338 -0.65 -26.67 11.61
CA PHE A 338 -0.70 -25.21 11.60
C PHE A 338 0.47 -24.72 12.48
N GLU A 339 1.59 -24.37 11.85
CA GLU A 339 2.55 -23.47 12.47
C GLU A 339 1.78 -22.21 12.82
N SER A 340 1.88 -21.74 14.06
CA SER A 340 1.13 -20.59 14.57
C SER A 340 1.33 -19.42 13.61
N VAL A 341 0.30 -19.10 12.82
CA VAL A 341 0.22 -17.81 12.11
C VAL A 341 0.35 -16.77 13.20
N ASP A 342 1.37 -15.92 13.07
CA ASP A 342 1.52 -14.79 13.99
C ASP A 342 0.35 -13.86 13.71
N GLU A 343 -0.66 -13.88 14.58
CA GLU A 343 -1.94 -13.20 14.38
C GLU A 343 -1.79 -11.67 14.27
N ASP A 344 -0.63 -11.15 14.69
CA ASP A 344 -0.25 -9.73 14.65
C ASP A 344 0.77 -9.39 13.53
N ALA A 345 0.89 -10.26 12.53
CA ALA A 345 1.71 -10.02 11.34
C ALA A 345 0.90 -10.19 10.04
N MET A 346 1.45 -9.66 8.96
CA MET A 346 0.97 -9.85 7.60
C MET A 346 2.06 -10.55 6.78
N ASP A 347 1.65 -11.41 5.87
CA ASP A 347 2.53 -12.22 5.03
C ASP A 347 2.37 -11.82 3.56
N MET A 348 3.48 -11.76 2.82
CA MET A 348 3.46 -11.67 1.37
C MET A 348 3.52 -13.10 0.81
N CYS A 349 2.38 -13.62 0.36
CA CYS A 349 2.19 -15.00 -0.09
C CYS A 349 2.24 -15.09 -1.61
N ILE A 350 2.97 -16.07 -2.15
CA ILE A 350 3.03 -16.28 -3.59
C ILE A 350 1.71 -16.91 -4.08
N VAL A 351 0.99 -16.20 -4.94
CA VAL A 351 -0.29 -16.65 -5.53
C VAL A 351 -0.15 -17.20 -6.95
N LYS A 352 0.98 -16.90 -7.62
CA LYS A 352 1.34 -17.49 -8.92
C LYS A 352 2.82 -17.83 -8.98
N PRO A 353 3.20 -18.95 -9.60
CA PRO A 353 4.59 -19.38 -9.63
C PRO A 353 5.49 -18.37 -10.35
N VAL A 354 6.66 -18.11 -9.78
CA VAL A 354 7.66 -17.18 -10.33
C VAL A 354 8.92 -17.94 -10.67
N ARG A 355 9.49 -17.70 -11.86
CA ARG A 355 10.80 -18.26 -12.21
C ARG A 355 11.93 -17.45 -11.57
N ALA A 356 13.03 -18.12 -11.27
CA ALA A 356 14.26 -17.48 -10.82
C ALA A 356 14.64 -16.29 -11.72
N HIS A 357 15.14 -15.23 -11.09
CA HIS A 357 15.63 -14.00 -11.71
C HIS A 357 14.57 -13.18 -12.46
N ARG A 358 13.29 -13.38 -12.12
CA ARG A 358 12.19 -12.51 -12.56
C ARG A 358 11.78 -11.55 -11.45
N GLU A 359 11.26 -10.39 -11.85
CA GLU A 359 10.60 -9.47 -10.93
C GLU A 359 9.32 -10.12 -10.39
N VAL A 360 9.09 -9.96 -9.09
CA VAL A 360 7.88 -10.39 -8.40
C VAL A 360 6.95 -9.19 -8.35
N PHE A 361 5.72 -9.38 -8.84
CA PHE A 361 4.73 -8.30 -8.93
C PHE A 361 3.59 -8.56 -7.95
N ASN A 362 3.09 -7.48 -7.37
CA ASN A 362 1.84 -7.46 -6.61
C ASN A 362 0.72 -6.87 -7.49
N ILE A 363 -0.51 -6.89 -7.01
CA ILE A 363 -1.53 -5.90 -7.39
C ILE A 363 -1.72 -4.98 -6.19
N TYR A 364 -1.84 -3.68 -6.42
CA TYR A 364 -2.21 -2.81 -5.31
C TYR A 364 -3.61 -3.20 -4.82
N GLY A 365 -3.77 -3.20 -3.49
CA GLY A 365 -5.05 -3.47 -2.83
C GLY A 365 -6.07 -2.37 -3.02
#